data_AF-A0A840XLJ3-F1
#
_entry.id   AF-A0A840XLJ3-F1
#
_cell.length_a   1.000
_cell.length_b   1.000
_cell.length_c   1.000
_cell.angle_alpha   90.00
_cell.angle_beta   90.00
_cell.angle_gamma   90.00
#
_symmetry.space_group_name_H-M   'P 1'
#
loop_
_entity.id
_entity.type
_entity.pdbx_description
1 polymer ?
#
loop_
_entity_poly.entity_id
_entity_poly.type
_entity_poly.pdbx_seq_one_letter_code
_entity_poly.pdbx_strand_id
1 'polypeptide(L)'
;MPLQLEGDFQLRLHSDFAGLGEAIRLVLRSFAAHAPAEALLALKGHPLDNGLTDWGRLARREAEALGVAGRLLWLPELPFGPVLAPAAGVVTINSTAGLQALREGKPVVVLGRAHYDMPGLTFQGGLDRFWTAAAPPDPALVDALRRVLAAHCLIRGGFFSEAGIAEAVANAVARLEAAAPDLARLAAE
;
A
#
# COMPACT_ATOMS: atom_id res chain seq x y z
N MET A 1 -1.67 -7.06 6.43
CA MET A 1 -0.78 -6.89 5.25
C MET A 1 -1.59 -7.15 3.99
N PRO A 2 -1.90 -6.12 3.18
CA PRO A 2 -2.38 -6.30 1.82
C PRO A 2 -1.25 -6.86 0.95
N LEU A 3 -1.52 -7.98 0.28
CA LEU A 3 -0.61 -8.60 -0.67
C LEU A 3 -0.66 -7.84 -2.01
N GLN A 4 0.48 -7.82 -2.70
CA GLN A 4 0.65 -7.26 -4.04
C GLN A 4 0.80 -8.38 -5.06
N LEU A 5 0.66 -8.08 -6.35
CA LEU A 5 0.90 -9.07 -7.40
C LEU A 5 2.36 -9.48 -7.44
N GLU A 6 2.62 -10.79 -7.44
CA GLU A 6 3.96 -11.31 -7.70
C GLU A 6 4.45 -10.84 -9.07
N GLY A 7 5.69 -10.32 -9.11
CA GLY A 7 6.28 -9.79 -10.34
C GLY A 7 5.82 -8.37 -10.74
N ASP A 8 4.98 -7.70 -9.94
CA ASP A 8 4.66 -6.28 -10.14
C ASP A 8 5.96 -5.45 -10.25
N PHE A 9 5.96 -4.51 -11.18
CA PHE A 9 7.06 -3.56 -11.37
C PHE A 9 7.42 -2.81 -10.08
N GLN A 10 6.44 -2.46 -9.25
CA GLN A 10 6.66 -1.84 -7.94
C GLN A 10 7.43 -2.75 -6.99
N LEU A 11 7.18 -4.07 -6.99
CA LEU A 11 7.97 -5.00 -6.18
C LEU A 11 9.39 -5.13 -6.73
N ARG A 12 9.53 -5.24 -8.05
CA ARG A 12 10.83 -5.46 -8.71
C ARG A 12 11.78 -4.27 -8.57
N LEU A 13 11.29 -3.05 -8.70
CA LEU A 13 12.14 -1.85 -8.64
C LEU A 13 12.17 -1.20 -7.28
N HIS A 14 11.08 -1.26 -6.53
CA HIS A 14 10.91 -0.50 -5.27
C HIS A 14 10.89 -1.41 -4.04
N SER A 15 11.52 -2.58 -4.09
CA SER A 15 11.79 -3.41 -2.92
C SER A 15 13.12 -4.16 -3.07
N ASP A 16 13.67 -4.63 -1.96
CA ASP A 16 14.86 -5.51 -1.93
C ASP A 16 14.46 -6.99 -1.82
N PHE A 17 13.16 -7.29 -1.84
CA PHE A 17 12.66 -8.66 -1.78
C PHE A 17 12.79 -9.35 -3.13
N ALA A 18 13.24 -10.60 -3.12
CA ALA A 18 13.25 -11.47 -4.28
C ALA A 18 11.84 -11.84 -4.77
N GLY A 19 10.83 -11.68 -3.91
CA GLY A 19 9.42 -11.91 -4.22
C GLY A 19 8.52 -11.78 -3.00
N LEU A 20 7.20 -11.90 -3.20
CA LEU A 20 6.22 -11.71 -2.14
C LEU A 20 6.37 -12.75 -1.01
N GLY A 21 6.78 -13.97 -1.35
CA GLY A 21 7.02 -15.02 -0.37
C GLY A 21 8.11 -14.67 0.65
N GLU A 22 9.14 -13.91 0.26
CA GLU A 22 10.17 -13.45 1.19
C GLU A 22 9.61 -12.40 2.17
N ALA A 23 8.84 -11.44 1.66
CA ALA A 23 8.19 -10.43 2.47
C ALA A 23 7.19 -11.05 3.47
N ILE A 24 6.37 -12.01 3.03
CA ILE A 24 5.44 -12.74 3.91
C ILE A 24 6.20 -13.41 5.07
N ARG A 25 7.32 -14.09 4.78
CA ARG A 25 8.13 -14.74 5.80
C ARG A 25 8.77 -13.74 6.77
N LEU A 26 9.28 -12.62 6.28
CA LEU A 26 9.82 -11.56 7.13
C LEU A 26 8.75 -11.06 8.12
N VAL A 27 7.54 -10.77 7.61
CA VAL A 27 6.42 -10.30 8.42
C VAL A 27 5.99 -11.33 9.47
N LEU A 28 5.86 -12.60 9.06
CA LEU A 28 5.48 -13.67 9.99
C LEU A 28 6.52 -13.88 11.11
N ARG A 29 7.82 -13.86 10.78
CA ARG A 29 8.89 -13.98 11.78
C ARG A 29 8.86 -12.83 12.79
N SER A 30 8.76 -11.59 12.30
CA SER A 30 8.68 -10.41 13.15
C SER A 30 7.43 -10.42 14.02
N PHE A 31 6.27 -10.75 13.43
CA PHE A 31 5.01 -10.88 14.16
C PHE A 31 5.09 -11.91 15.29
N ALA A 32 5.64 -13.09 15.01
CA ALA A 32 5.78 -14.15 16.00
C ALA A 32 6.68 -13.76 17.17
N ALA A 33 7.75 -12.99 16.91
CA ALA A 33 8.71 -12.58 17.91
C ALA A 33 8.27 -11.36 18.75
N HIS A 34 7.50 -10.43 18.16
CA HIS A 34 7.32 -9.09 18.73
C HIS A 34 5.87 -8.66 18.94
N ALA A 35 4.88 -9.31 18.31
CA ALA A 35 3.50 -8.88 18.42
C ALA A 35 2.82 -9.38 19.72
N PRO A 36 1.98 -8.54 20.37
CA PRO A 36 1.21 -8.92 21.56
C PRO A 36 0.44 -10.23 21.37
N ALA A 37 0.33 -11.05 22.41
CA ALA A 37 -0.20 -12.43 22.31
C ALA A 37 -1.62 -12.51 21.74
N GLU A 38 -2.43 -11.50 22.01
CA GLU A 38 -3.82 -11.33 21.55
C GLU A 38 -3.93 -10.75 20.13
N ALA A 39 -2.84 -10.24 19.56
CA ALA A 39 -2.86 -9.67 18.22
C ALA A 39 -3.07 -10.75 17.15
N LEU A 40 -3.83 -10.39 16.11
CA LEU A 40 -4.04 -11.19 14.90
C LEU A 40 -3.33 -10.54 13.71
N LEU A 41 -2.72 -11.37 12.86
CA LEU A 41 -2.16 -10.94 11.59
C LEU A 41 -3.10 -11.34 10.45
N ALA A 42 -3.70 -10.35 9.79
CA ALA A 42 -4.46 -10.58 8.56
C ALA A 42 -3.57 -10.44 7.32
N LEU A 43 -3.44 -11.50 6.54
CA LEU A 43 -2.90 -11.46 5.18
C LEU A 43 -4.06 -11.37 4.20
N LYS A 44 -4.08 -10.27 3.44
CA LYS A 44 -5.14 -9.94 2.53
C LYS A 44 -4.69 -10.19 1.09
N GLY A 45 -5.24 -11.20 0.42
CA GLY A 45 -4.95 -11.50 -0.99
C GLY A 45 -5.24 -10.34 -1.94
N HIS A 46 -4.47 -10.27 -3.03
CA HIS A 46 -4.67 -9.29 -4.10
C HIS A 46 -5.82 -9.74 -5.01
N PRO A 47 -6.78 -8.86 -5.36
CA PRO A 47 -7.97 -9.25 -6.13
C PRO A 47 -7.66 -9.74 -7.55
N LEU A 48 -6.51 -9.32 -8.11
CA LEU A 48 -6.05 -9.72 -9.44
C LEU A 48 -5.03 -10.87 -9.42
N ASP A 49 -4.78 -11.49 -8.26
CA ASP A 49 -3.87 -12.64 -8.18
C ASP A 49 -4.46 -13.82 -8.97
N ASN A 50 -3.61 -14.51 -9.74
CA ASN A 50 -4.04 -15.59 -10.62
C ASN A 50 -4.11 -16.97 -9.93
N GLY A 51 -3.77 -17.05 -8.65
CA GLY A 51 -3.82 -18.28 -7.86
C GLY A 51 -2.73 -19.31 -8.19
N LEU A 52 -1.75 -18.99 -9.06
CA LEU A 52 -0.66 -19.92 -9.38
C LEU A 52 0.18 -20.27 -8.15
N THR A 53 0.34 -19.30 -7.24
CA THR A 53 0.98 -19.52 -5.94
C THR A 53 -0.07 -19.49 -4.84
N ASP A 54 -0.17 -20.59 -4.08
CA ASP A 54 -1.05 -20.68 -2.92
C ASP A 54 -0.43 -19.94 -1.72
N TRP A 55 -0.52 -18.62 -1.71
CA TRP A 55 0.01 -17.75 -0.65
C TRP A 55 -0.58 -18.08 0.72
N GLY A 56 -1.85 -18.49 0.76
CA GLY A 56 -2.51 -18.90 2.00
C GLY A 56 -1.92 -20.18 2.57
N ARG A 57 -1.54 -21.15 1.73
CA ARG A 57 -0.81 -22.36 2.18
C ARG A 57 0.62 -22.03 2.60
N LEU A 58 1.34 -21.19 1.86
CA LEU A 58 2.68 -20.75 2.23
C LEU A 58 2.65 -20.10 3.61
N ALA A 59 1.77 -19.10 3.80
CA ALA A 59 1.67 -18.38 5.06
C ALA A 59 1.27 -19.27 6.23
N ARG A 60 0.33 -20.19 6.03
CA ARG A 60 -0.08 -21.16 7.08
C ARG A 60 1.07 -22.06 7.51
N ARG A 61 1.82 -22.64 6.56
CA ARG A 61 2.99 -23.49 6.87
C ARG A 61 4.05 -22.74 7.67
N GLU A 62 4.35 -21.52 7.27
CA GLU A 62 5.33 -20.67 7.98
C GLU A 62 4.81 -20.29 9.38
N ALA A 63 3.52 -19.97 9.52
CA ALA A 63 2.92 -19.65 10.81
C ALA A 63 2.83 -20.86 11.75
N GLU A 64 2.62 -22.06 11.23
CA GLU A 64 2.68 -23.32 12.00
C GLU A 64 4.08 -23.54 12.55
N ALA A 65 5.12 -23.39 11.72
CA ALA A 65 6.51 -23.52 12.14
C ALA A 65 6.90 -22.49 13.21
N LEU A 66 6.28 -21.30 13.19
CA LEU A 66 6.50 -20.22 14.15
C LEU A 66 5.55 -20.28 15.37
N GLY A 67 4.64 -21.25 15.45
CA GLY A 67 3.70 -21.38 16.57
C GLY A 67 2.61 -20.30 16.63
N VAL A 68 2.36 -19.58 15.52
CA VAL A 68 1.38 -18.48 15.44
C VAL A 68 0.24 -18.74 14.45
N ALA A 69 0.07 -19.97 13.99
CA ALA A 69 -1.00 -20.35 13.05
C ALA A 69 -2.41 -19.94 13.53
N GLY A 70 -2.69 -20.08 14.84
CA GLY A 70 -3.97 -19.66 15.43
C GLY A 70 -4.21 -18.14 15.46
N ARG A 71 -3.18 -17.34 15.12
CA ARG A 71 -3.23 -15.87 15.07
C ARG A 71 -3.16 -15.32 13.64
N LEU A 72 -3.11 -16.19 12.63
CA LEU A 72 -3.03 -15.82 11.22
C LEU A 72 -4.42 -15.91 10.57
N LEU A 73 -4.86 -14.82 9.94
CA LEU A 73 -6.07 -14.79 9.12
C LEU A 73 -5.69 -14.67 7.64
N TRP A 74 -6.16 -15.60 6.81
CA TRP A 74 -6.05 -15.51 5.35
C TRP A 74 -7.38 -15.03 4.77
N LEU A 75 -7.37 -13.86 4.12
CA LEU A 75 -8.57 -13.17 3.65
C LEU A 75 -8.47 -12.91 2.13
N PRO A 76 -8.58 -13.91 1.25
CA PRO A 76 -8.30 -13.73 -0.18
C PRO A 76 -9.30 -12.78 -0.87
N GLU A 77 -10.58 -12.88 -0.55
CA GLU A 77 -11.65 -12.28 -1.37
C GLU A 77 -12.28 -11.01 -0.77
N LEU A 78 -12.01 -10.69 0.50
CA LEU A 78 -12.64 -9.52 1.11
C LEU A 78 -12.27 -8.22 0.39
N PRO A 79 -13.09 -7.18 0.41
CA PRO A 79 -12.61 -5.85 0.04
C PRO A 79 -11.60 -5.34 1.08
N PHE A 80 -10.67 -4.46 0.70
CA PHE A 80 -9.64 -3.99 1.65
C PHE A 80 -10.23 -3.11 2.77
N GLY A 81 -11.20 -2.25 2.47
CA GLY A 81 -11.83 -1.34 3.46
C GLY A 81 -12.39 -2.05 4.71
N PRO A 82 -13.24 -3.09 4.57
CA PRO A 82 -13.73 -3.88 5.71
C PRO A 82 -12.63 -4.57 6.53
N VAL A 83 -11.50 -4.92 5.91
CA VAL A 83 -10.33 -5.48 6.62
C VAL A 83 -9.54 -4.38 7.34
N LEU A 84 -9.46 -3.19 6.74
CA LEU A 84 -8.74 -2.04 7.26
C LEU A 84 -9.45 -1.37 8.44
N ALA A 85 -10.79 -1.26 8.40
CA ALA A 85 -11.59 -0.59 9.42
C ALA A 85 -11.28 -1.07 10.86
N PRO A 86 -11.24 -2.40 11.15
CA PRO A 86 -10.88 -2.90 12.47
C PRO A 86 -9.36 -3.02 12.71
N ALA A 87 -8.51 -2.78 11.70
CA ALA A 87 -7.07 -2.97 11.83
C ALA A 87 -6.44 -1.95 12.80
N ALA A 88 -5.51 -2.43 13.63
CA ALA A 88 -4.69 -1.59 14.50
C ALA A 88 -3.53 -0.91 13.74
N GLY A 89 -3.14 -1.44 12.59
CA GLY A 89 -2.09 -0.90 11.73
C GLY A 89 -1.91 -1.74 10.47
N VAL A 90 -1.16 -1.20 9.50
CA VAL A 90 -0.91 -1.84 8.20
C VAL A 90 0.58 -1.99 7.95
N VAL A 91 1.01 -3.24 7.76
CA VAL A 91 2.32 -3.58 7.19
C VAL A 91 2.15 -3.71 5.67
N THR A 92 2.94 -3.00 4.87
CA THR A 92 2.92 -3.08 3.41
C THR A 92 4.34 -3.01 2.84
N ILE A 93 4.55 -3.51 1.62
CA ILE A 93 5.85 -3.36 0.94
C ILE A 93 5.91 -1.96 0.34
N ASN A 94 5.02 -1.64 -0.60
CA ASN A 94 4.90 -0.31 -1.20
C ASN A 94 3.52 -0.06 -1.84
N SER A 95 2.51 -0.85 -1.48
CA SER A 95 1.17 -0.78 -2.06
C SER A 95 0.50 0.58 -1.84
N THR A 96 -0.34 1.03 -2.78
CA THR A 96 -1.24 2.18 -2.58
C THR A 96 -2.28 1.92 -1.49
N ALA A 97 -2.49 0.67 -1.07
CA ALA A 97 -3.25 0.34 0.13
C ALA A 97 -2.69 1.04 1.40
N GLY A 98 -1.38 1.33 1.44
CA GLY A 98 -0.77 2.16 2.49
C GLY A 98 -1.34 3.58 2.49
N LEU A 99 -1.54 4.21 1.33
CA LEU A 99 -2.17 5.53 1.22
C LEU A 99 -3.61 5.53 1.74
N GLN A 100 -4.37 4.47 1.47
CA GLN A 100 -5.71 4.32 2.03
C GLN A 100 -5.66 4.21 3.56
N ALA A 101 -4.74 3.41 4.10
CA ALA A 101 -4.54 3.28 5.55
C ALA A 101 -4.18 4.61 6.21
N LEU A 102 -3.27 5.39 5.61
CA LEU A 102 -2.93 6.74 6.08
C LEU A 102 -4.13 7.68 6.12
N ARG A 103 -4.97 7.66 5.07
CA ARG A 103 -6.20 8.47 5.01
C ARG A 103 -7.22 8.09 6.08
N GLU A 104 -7.25 6.81 6.49
CA GLU A 104 -8.09 6.31 7.57
C GLU A 104 -7.43 6.47 8.97
N GLY A 105 -6.29 7.17 9.05
CA GLY A 105 -5.58 7.43 10.30
C GLY A 105 -4.92 6.19 10.92
N LYS A 106 -4.72 5.12 10.11
CA LYS A 106 -4.10 3.88 10.58
C LYS A 106 -2.58 4.01 10.54
N PRO A 107 -1.85 3.56 11.58
CA PRO A 107 -0.40 3.43 11.51
C PRO A 107 0.02 2.54 10.33
N VAL A 108 1.07 2.92 9.61
CA VAL A 108 1.59 2.16 8.46
C VAL A 108 3.10 1.96 8.63
N VAL A 109 3.60 0.76 8.41
CA VAL A 109 5.03 0.50 8.20
C VAL A 109 5.27 -0.01 6.78
N VAL A 110 6.28 0.55 6.13
CA VAL A 110 6.67 0.25 4.75
C VAL A 110 7.93 -0.62 4.80
N LEU A 111 7.92 -1.73 4.06
CA LEU A 111 9.05 -2.68 4.01
C LEU A 111 9.91 -2.54 2.76
N GLY A 112 9.37 -1.90 1.72
CA GLY A 112 10.10 -1.53 0.52
C GLY A 112 10.35 -0.04 0.47
N ARG A 113 10.21 0.54 -0.72
CA ARG A 113 10.37 1.97 -0.98
C ARG A 113 9.04 2.50 -1.52
N ALA A 114 8.41 3.38 -0.76
CA ALA A 114 7.16 4.04 -1.16
C ALA A 114 7.34 5.56 -1.10
N HIS A 115 6.75 6.29 -2.05
CA HIS A 115 6.85 7.76 -2.10
C HIS A 115 6.23 8.48 -0.89
N TYR A 116 5.41 7.77 -0.11
CA TYR A 116 4.79 8.25 1.12
C TYR A 116 5.50 7.75 2.39
N ASP A 117 6.59 6.98 2.26
CA ASP A 117 7.37 6.50 3.40
C ASP A 117 8.28 7.62 3.93
N MET A 118 7.77 8.37 4.89
CA MET A 118 8.46 9.53 5.45
C MET A 118 8.03 9.77 6.91
N PRO A 119 8.91 10.37 7.73
CA PRO A 119 8.61 10.72 9.11
C PRO A 119 7.29 11.50 9.23
N GLY A 120 6.45 11.06 10.16
CA GLY A 120 5.13 11.65 10.40
C GLY A 120 4.01 11.09 9.52
N LEU A 121 4.32 10.47 8.38
CA LEU A 121 3.33 9.69 7.60
C LEU A 121 3.36 8.21 7.99
N THR A 122 4.53 7.59 7.93
CA THR A 122 4.69 6.15 8.22
C THR A 122 5.55 5.96 9.46
N PHE A 123 5.40 4.79 10.09
CA PHE A 123 6.20 4.41 11.24
C PHE A 123 7.63 4.09 10.83
N GLN A 124 8.57 4.91 11.29
CA GLN A 124 9.98 4.83 10.93
C GLN A 124 10.82 3.96 11.87
N GLY A 125 10.20 3.32 12.87
CA GLY A 125 10.90 2.51 13.88
C GLY A 125 11.20 1.07 13.45
N GLY A 126 10.93 0.70 12.19
CA GLY A 126 11.10 -0.65 11.66
C GLY A 126 9.97 -1.61 12.04
N LEU A 127 9.95 -2.77 11.40
CA LEU A 127 8.88 -3.75 11.54
C LEU A 127 8.74 -4.32 12.96
N ASP A 128 9.85 -4.67 13.61
CA ASP A 128 9.82 -5.31 14.94
C ASP A 128 9.22 -4.41 16.02
N ARG A 129 9.48 -3.10 15.95
CA ARG A 129 8.88 -2.14 16.89
C ARG A 129 7.46 -1.75 16.51
N PHE A 130 7.08 -1.91 15.25
CA PHE A 130 5.75 -1.53 14.77
C PHE A 130 4.63 -2.22 15.56
N TRP A 131 4.82 -3.49 15.92
CA TRP A 131 3.78 -4.27 16.60
C TRP A 131 3.36 -3.71 17.97
N THR A 132 4.20 -2.93 18.63
CA THR A 132 3.98 -2.44 20.00
C THR A 132 4.08 -0.93 20.15
N ALA A 133 4.76 -0.25 19.23
CA ALA A 133 5.06 1.18 19.32
C ALA A 133 4.50 2.01 18.16
N ALA A 134 3.71 1.42 17.27
CA ALA A 134 3.11 2.14 16.15
C ALA A 134 2.24 3.31 16.62
N ALA A 135 2.49 4.48 16.03
CA ALA A 135 1.70 5.69 16.27
C ALA A 135 0.87 6.04 15.00
N PRO A 136 -0.32 6.65 15.17
CA PRO A 136 -1.08 7.18 14.05
C PRO A 136 -0.28 8.21 13.24
N PRO A 137 -0.57 8.35 11.93
CA PRO A 137 0.06 9.36 11.09
C PRO A 137 -0.39 10.77 11.50
N ASP A 138 0.45 11.77 11.22
CA ASP A 138 0.10 13.18 11.38
C ASP A 138 -0.98 13.55 10.34
N PRO A 139 -2.20 13.92 10.77
CA PRO A 139 -3.29 14.23 9.86
C PRO A 139 -2.99 15.43 8.96
N ALA A 140 -2.19 16.40 9.40
CA ALA A 140 -1.81 17.56 8.59
C ALA A 140 -0.86 17.15 7.46
N LEU A 141 0.08 16.23 7.72
CA LEU A 141 0.96 15.69 6.68
C LEU A 141 0.18 14.80 5.71
N VAL A 142 -0.76 13.99 6.18
CA VAL A 142 -1.61 13.17 5.32
C VAL A 142 -2.42 14.04 4.35
N ASP A 143 -3.00 15.13 4.83
CA ASP A 143 -3.72 16.07 3.96
C ASP A 143 -2.77 16.84 3.02
N ALA A 144 -1.58 17.21 3.49
CA ALA A 144 -0.57 17.84 2.63
C ALA A 144 -0.14 16.91 1.48
N LEU A 145 0.16 15.64 1.77
CA LEU A 145 0.49 14.64 0.75
C LEU A 145 -0.65 14.51 -0.26
N ARG A 146 -1.89 14.39 0.21
CA ARG A 146 -3.08 14.31 -0.66
C ARG A 146 -3.17 15.52 -1.60
N ARG A 147 -2.98 16.73 -1.09
CA ARG A 147 -2.99 17.96 -1.91
C ARG A 147 -1.88 17.97 -2.94
N VAL A 148 -0.65 17.61 -2.57
CA VAL A 148 0.49 17.58 -3.49
C VAL A 148 0.27 16.55 -4.60
N LEU A 149 -0.16 15.33 -4.24
CA LEU A 149 -0.45 14.29 -5.24
C LEU A 149 -1.52 14.75 -6.23
N ALA A 150 -2.61 15.33 -5.74
CA ALA A 150 -3.71 15.82 -6.59
C ALA A 150 -3.28 17.01 -7.48
N ALA A 151 -2.47 17.93 -6.97
CA ALA A 151 -2.09 19.14 -7.70
C ALA A 151 -0.94 18.88 -8.69
N HIS A 152 0.01 18.01 -8.36
CA HIS A 152 1.29 17.91 -9.08
C HIS A 152 1.57 16.56 -9.73
N CYS A 153 1.01 15.47 -9.21
CA CYS A 153 1.43 14.12 -9.63
C CYS A 153 0.36 13.33 -10.38
N LEU A 154 -0.93 13.60 -10.10
CA LEU A 154 -2.03 12.78 -10.59
C LEU A 154 -2.93 13.53 -11.57
N ILE A 155 -3.50 12.78 -12.50
CA ILE A 155 -4.64 13.21 -13.32
C ILE A 155 -5.86 12.48 -12.79
N ARG A 156 -6.93 13.22 -12.46
CA ARG A 156 -8.17 12.63 -11.96
C ARG A 156 -8.87 11.84 -13.07
N GLY A 157 -9.20 10.58 -12.79
CA GLY A 157 -9.90 9.67 -13.69
C GLY A 157 -9.49 8.21 -13.47
N GLY A 158 -9.77 7.33 -14.43
CA GLY A 158 -9.41 5.92 -14.37
C GLY A 158 -9.45 5.21 -15.73
N PHE A 159 -8.93 3.98 -15.79
CA PHE A 159 -8.81 3.22 -17.06
C PHE A 159 -9.82 2.07 -17.21
N PHE A 160 -10.63 1.81 -16.18
CA PHE A 160 -11.43 0.58 -16.10
C PHE A 160 -12.94 0.81 -16.29
N SER A 161 -13.37 2.03 -16.61
CA SER A 161 -14.76 2.34 -16.94
C SER A 161 -14.81 3.48 -17.95
N GLU A 162 -15.84 3.51 -18.79
CA GLU A 162 -16.05 4.61 -19.75
C GLU A 162 -16.10 5.97 -19.06
N ALA A 163 -16.81 6.06 -17.93
CA ALA A 163 -16.88 7.27 -17.12
C ALA A 163 -15.51 7.68 -16.56
N GLY A 164 -14.72 6.72 -16.07
CA GLY A 164 -13.37 6.99 -15.56
C GLY A 164 -12.42 7.44 -16.67
N ILE A 165 -12.53 6.84 -17.86
CA ILE A 165 -11.71 7.19 -19.02
C ILE A 165 -12.06 8.60 -19.49
N ALA A 166 -13.36 8.91 -19.61
CA ALA A 166 -13.82 10.25 -20.00
C ALA A 166 -13.32 11.32 -19.02
N GLU A 167 -13.39 11.05 -17.72
CA GLU A 167 -12.85 11.93 -16.69
C GLU A 167 -11.32 12.11 -16.81
N ALA A 168 -10.59 11.01 -17.05
CA ALA A 168 -9.13 11.06 -17.25
C ALA A 168 -8.75 11.91 -18.46
N VAL A 169 -9.45 11.73 -19.59
CA VAL A 169 -9.21 12.49 -20.82
C VAL A 169 -9.47 13.98 -20.58
N ALA A 170 -10.62 14.33 -20.01
CA ALA A 170 -10.96 15.73 -19.74
C ALA A 170 -9.93 16.43 -18.84
N ASN A 171 -9.51 15.78 -17.75
CA ASN A 171 -8.52 16.36 -16.84
C ASN A 171 -7.10 16.37 -17.43
N ALA A 172 -6.75 15.41 -18.30
CA ALA A 172 -5.47 15.39 -19.00
C ALA A 172 -5.37 16.55 -19.99
N VAL A 173 -6.40 16.77 -20.82
CA VAL A 173 -6.46 17.86 -21.80
C VAL A 173 -6.30 19.20 -21.10
N ALA A 174 -7.08 19.47 -20.05
CA ALA A 174 -6.98 20.73 -19.30
C ALA A 174 -5.57 20.99 -18.75
N ARG A 175 -4.87 19.94 -18.30
CA ARG A 175 -3.51 20.07 -17.76
C ARG A 175 -2.46 20.30 -18.87
N LEU A 176 -2.62 19.64 -20.01
CA LEU A 176 -1.75 19.83 -21.18
C LEU A 176 -1.91 21.23 -21.77
N GLU A 177 -3.14 21.73 -21.88
CA GLU A 177 -3.43 23.08 -22.37
C GLU A 177 -2.91 24.16 -21.42
N ALA A 178 -3.04 23.98 -20.11
CA ALA A 178 -2.48 24.91 -19.12
C ALA A 178 -0.95 24.96 -19.12
N ALA A 179 -0.28 23.89 -19.56
CA ALA A 179 1.17 23.81 -19.67
C ALA A 179 1.69 24.19 -21.07
N ALA A 180 0.80 24.35 -22.06
CA ALA A 180 1.19 24.77 -23.39
C ALA A 180 1.71 26.21 -23.34
N PRO A 181 2.90 26.50 -23.90
CA PRO A 181 3.31 27.88 -24.10
C PRO A 181 2.26 28.58 -24.97
N ASP A 182 2.06 29.88 -24.75
CA ASP A 182 1.12 30.65 -25.55
C ASP A 182 1.52 30.57 -27.03
N LEU A 183 0.83 29.70 -27.78
CA LEU A 183 1.13 29.44 -29.18
C LEU A 183 0.86 30.69 -30.04
N ALA A 184 -0.01 31.60 -29.59
CA ALA A 184 -0.21 32.89 -30.24
C ALA A 184 1.02 33.82 -30.07
N ARG A 185 1.76 33.68 -28.97
CA ARG A 185 3.01 34.40 -28.73
C ARG A 185 4.20 33.81 -29.50
N LEU A 186 4.26 32.48 -29.67
CA LEU A 186 5.27 31.81 -30.48
C LEU A 186 5.08 31.99 -31.99
N ALA A 187 3.86 32.26 -32.45
CA ALA A 187 3.56 32.55 -33.86
C ALA A 187 3.73 34.03 -34.25
N ALA A 188 4.04 34.89 -33.28
CA ALA A 188 4.24 36.34 -33.47
C ALA A 188 5.73 36.77 -33.44
N GLU A 189 6.66 35.81 -33.29
CA GLU A 189 8.12 35.95 -33.46
C GLU A 189 8.56 35.34 -34.80
#